data_AF-A0A178WMG3-F1
#
_entry.id   AF-A0A178WMG3-F1
#
_cell.length_a   1.000
_cell.length_b   1.000
_cell.length_c   1.000
_cell.angle_alpha   90.00
_cell.angle_beta   90.00
_cell.angle_gamma   90.00
#
_symmetry.space_group_name_H-M   'P 1'
#
loop_
_entity.id
_entity.type
_entity.pdbx_description
1 polymer ?
#
loop_
_entity_poly.entity_id
_entity_poly.type
_entity_poly.pdbx_seq_one_letter_code
_entity_poly.pdbx_strand_id
1 'polypeptide(L)'
;MCFLHSNFPPACFNRYEACMDVTESDHKPVRCKFHATIAHVDKSVRRQELGKIIRSNEKILSIFEDLRFVPETSVSTNNIVLQSQDTVILTITNNSPTSQAIFNILCGGQAVVKDDGEDADYNPRGSFGLPRWLEVSPAAGIINPEGSVDVKVHHEDFNSMEEYVDGIPQNWWCEDTRDKEAILMVNIRGSCSTTLRSHSVKVRHCFSARVCLLENRPTNLTKNLGGSRRYPTDITRNGSTRPRTEDSVRRGKSR
;
A
#
# COMPACT_ATOMS: atom_id res chain seq x y z
N MET A 1 -23.30 8.34 -19.54
CA MET A 1 -24.45 9.24 -19.34
C MET A 1 -25.50 8.84 -20.36
N CYS A 2 -26.51 8.05 -19.95
CA CYS A 2 -27.64 7.68 -20.80
C CYS A 2 -28.90 7.86 -19.94
N PHE A 3 -29.67 8.92 -20.21
CA PHE A 3 -30.94 9.18 -19.55
C PHE A 3 -32.06 8.56 -20.38
N LEU A 4 -32.59 7.42 -19.93
CA LEU A 4 -33.88 6.93 -20.41
C LEU A 4 -34.97 7.75 -19.72
N HIS A 5 -35.51 8.75 -20.42
CA HIS A 5 -36.73 9.45 -20.02
C HIS A 5 -37.93 8.54 -20.26
N SER A 6 -38.35 7.79 -19.24
CA SER A 6 -39.68 7.20 -19.20
C SER A 6 -40.60 8.12 -18.40
N ASN A 7 -41.24 9.07 -19.09
CA ASN A 7 -42.32 9.89 -18.55
C ASN A 7 -43.58 9.02 -18.42
N PHE A 8 -43.79 8.40 -17.26
CA PHE A 8 -45.08 7.82 -16.91
C PHE A 8 -45.97 8.87 -16.21
N PRO A 9 -47.24 9.02 -16.60
CA PRO A 9 -48.17 9.94 -15.95
C PRO A 9 -48.43 9.57 -14.48
N PRO A 10 -48.80 10.54 -13.61
CA PRO A 10 -48.87 10.38 -12.14
C PRO A 10 -49.95 9.42 -11.62
N ALA A 11 -50.71 8.74 -12.48
CA ALA A 11 -51.62 7.68 -12.11
C ALA A 11 -51.64 6.61 -13.21
N CYS A 12 -50.98 5.47 -12.98
CA CYS A 12 -51.15 4.29 -13.81
C CYS A 12 -52.32 3.45 -13.25
N PHE A 13 -53.44 3.45 -13.97
CA PHE A 13 -54.58 2.60 -13.67
C PHE A 13 -54.29 1.19 -14.18
N ASN A 14 -53.67 0.34 -13.36
CA ASN A 14 -53.44 -1.06 -13.70
C ASN A 14 -54.64 -1.90 -13.21
N ARG A 15 -55.47 -2.40 -14.14
CA ARG A 15 -56.45 -3.46 -13.83
C ARG A 15 -55.68 -4.77 -13.74
N TYR A 16 -55.39 -5.23 -12.53
CA TYR A 16 -54.93 -6.60 -12.33
C TYR A 16 -56.16 -7.52 -12.33
N GLU A 17 -56.31 -8.30 -13.39
CA GLU A 17 -57.31 -9.37 -13.48
C GLU A 17 -56.63 -10.67 -13.04
N ALA A 18 -56.75 -10.99 -11.74
CA ALA A 18 -56.37 -12.30 -11.22
C ALA A 18 -57.57 -13.24 -11.40
N CYS A 19 -57.58 -14.01 -12.48
CA CYS A 19 -58.52 -15.12 -12.64
C CYS A 19 -57.86 -16.36 -12.02
N MET A 20 -58.37 -16.82 -10.88
CA MET A 20 -58.04 -18.17 -10.42
C MET A 20 -58.84 -19.16 -11.27
N ASP A 21 -58.14 -19.94 -12.10
CA ASP A 21 -58.76 -21.08 -12.77
C ASP A 21 -59.12 -22.12 -11.71
N VAL A 22 -60.42 -22.30 -11.49
CA VAL A 22 -60.96 -23.25 -10.53
C VAL A 22 -60.94 -24.62 -11.17
N THR A 23 -59.98 -25.47 -10.81
CA THR A 23 -59.84 -26.78 -11.48
C THR A 23 -60.84 -27.84 -11.03
N GLU A 24 -61.71 -27.64 -10.03
CA GLU A 24 -62.63 -28.72 -9.59
C GLU A 24 -63.76 -28.25 -8.62
N SER A 25 -64.44 -27.14 -8.90
CA SER A 25 -65.56 -26.68 -8.06
C SER A 25 -66.71 -26.09 -8.89
N ASP A 26 -67.93 -26.56 -8.63
CA ASP A 26 -69.21 -26.11 -9.23
C ASP A 26 -69.61 -24.66 -8.84
N HIS A 27 -68.73 -23.91 -8.19
CA HIS A 27 -68.99 -22.54 -7.81
C HIS A 27 -68.75 -21.57 -8.98
N LYS A 28 -69.73 -20.69 -9.23
CA LYS A 28 -69.64 -19.63 -10.23
C LYS A 28 -68.39 -18.76 -9.96
N PRO A 29 -67.54 -18.48 -10.97
CA PRO A 29 -66.30 -17.74 -10.77
C PRO A 29 -66.56 -16.36 -10.15
N VAL A 30 -65.95 -16.11 -8.99
CA VAL A 30 -66.03 -14.83 -8.29
C VAL A 30 -64.97 -13.89 -8.89
N ARG A 31 -65.43 -12.86 -9.61
CA ARG A 31 -64.54 -11.82 -10.15
C ARG A 31 -64.26 -10.78 -9.08
N CYS A 32 -63.04 -10.76 -8.54
CA CYS A 32 -62.61 -9.68 -7.66
C CYS A 32 -61.97 -8.57 -8.50
N LYS A 33 -62.50 -7.34 -8.40
CA LYS A 33 -61.91 -6.14 -8.99
C LYS A 33 -61.20 -5.37 -7.89
N PHE A 34 -59.88 -5.32 -7.94
CA PHE A 34 -59.09 -4.52 -7.02
C PHE A 34 -58.84 -3.13 -7.61
N HIS A 35 -59.26 -2.10 -6.88
CA HIS A 35 -58.89 -0.72 -7.18
C HIS A 35 -57.66 -0.35 -6.35
N ALA A 36 -56.49 -0.30 -6.99
CA ALA A 36 -55.24 0.09 -6.34
C ALA A 36 -54.75 1.42 -6.90
N THR A 37 -54.55 2.41 -6.03
CA THR A 37 -53.89 3.67 -6.36
C THR A 37 -52.40 3.51 -6.07
N ILE A 38 -51.57 3.39 -7.11
CA ILE A 38 -50.12 3.24 -6.96
C ILE A 38 -49.48 4.62 -7.12
N ALA A 39 -49.01 5.21 -6.02
CA ALA A 39 -48.26 6.45 -6.06
C ALA A 39 -46.82 6.18 -6.56
N HIS A 40 -46.48 6.71 -7.74
CA HIS A 40 -45.12 6.66 -8.27
C HIS A 40 -44.34 7.88 -7.80
N VAL A 41 -43.35 7.69 -6.92
CA VAL A 41 -42.47 8.78 -6.50
C VAL A 41 -41.16 8.71 -7.29
N ASP A 42 -40.88 9.79 -8.02
CA ASP A 42 -39.62 9.92 -8.73
C ASP A 42 -38.44 10.04 -7.74
N LYS A 43 -37.64 8.96 -7.69
CA LYS A 43 -36.46 8.88 -6.83
C LYS A 43 -35.38 9.90 -7.21
N SER A 44 -35.31 10.30 -8.48
CA SER A 44 -34.32 11.27 -8.97
C SER A 44 -34.64 12.67 -8.45
N VAL A 45 -35.90 13.11 -8.58
CA VAL A 45 -36.38 14.39 -8.04
C VAL A 45 -36.22 14.42 -6.52
N ARG A 46 -36.61 13.35 -5.82
CA ARG A 46 -36.40 13.26 -4.37
C ARG A 46 -34.92 13.39 -3.98
N ARG A 47 -34.00 12.74 -4.71
CA ARG A 47 -32.55 12.84 -4.45
C ARG A 47 -32.02 14.25 -4.71
N GLN A 48 -32.53 14.92 -5.75
CA GLN A 48 -32.14 16.29 -6.07
C GLN A 48 -32.58 17.27 -4.98
N GLU A 49 -33.83 17.19 -4.53
CA GLU A 49 -34.35 18.04 -3.45
C GLU A 49 -33.61 17.81 -2.14
N LEU A 50 -33.34 16.54 -1.78
CA LEU A 50 -32.50 16.22 -0.62
C LEU A 50 -31.09 16.82 -0.75
N GLY A 51 -30.49 16.72 -1.94
CA GLY A 51 -29.17 17.30 -2.21
C GLY A 51 -29.15 18.83 -2.10
N LYS A 52 -30.27 19.52 -2.39
CA LYS A 52 -30.39 20.97 -2.14
C LYS A 52 -30.38 21.25 -0.65
N ILE A 53 -31.20 20.54 0.13
CA ILE A 53 -31.28 20.69 1.60
C ILE A 53 -29.93 20.47 2.26
N ILE A 54 -29.21 19.40 1.89
CA ILE A 54 -27.89 19.07 2.45
C ILE A 54 -26.87 20.20 2.17
N ARG A 55 -26.95 20.84 1.01
CA ARG A 55 -26.00 21.89 0.60
C ARG A 55 -26.33 23.28 1.15
N SER A 56 -27.59 23.54 1.50
CA SER A 56 -28.03 24.87 1.94
C SER A 56 -28.24 24.99 3.45
N ASN A 57 -28.42 23.87 4.16
CA ASN A 57 -28.72 23.90 5.59
C ASN A 57 -27.43 23.95 6.42
N GLU A 58 -27.20 25.09 7.08
CA GLU A 58 -25.99 25.33 7.89
C GLU A 58 -25.79 24.30 9.02
N LYS A 59 -26.87 23.83 9.66
CA LYS A 59 -26.76 22.81 10.73
C LYS A 59 -26.28 21.47 10.18
N ILE A 60 -26.71 21.13 8.97
CA ILE A 60 -26.25 19.89 8.31
C ILE A 60 -24.79 20.04 7.91
N LEU A 61 -24.41 21.20 7.36
CA LEU A 61 -23.03 21.48 6.99
C LEU A 61 -22.10 21.46 8.21
N SER A 62 -22.49 22.05 9.34
CA SER A 62 -21.68 22.03 10.57
C SER A 62 -21.47 20.60 11.05
N ILE A 63 -22.51 19.76 11.06
CA ILE A 63 -22.38 18.33 11.39
C ILE A 63 -21.40 17.65 10.44
N PHE A 64 -21.45 17.94 9.13
CA PHE A 64 -20.50 17.35 8.18
C PHE A 64 -19.06 17.80 8.44
N GLU A 65 -18.82 19.07 8.79
CA GLU A 65 -17.49 19.54 9.14
C GLU A 65 -16.98 18.85 10.43
N ASP A 66 -17.83 18.70 11.45
CA ASP A 66 -17.49 17.97 12.67
C ASP A 66 -17.12 16.51 12.37
N LEU A 67 -17.84 15.87 11.44
CA LEU A 67 -17.59 14.51 10.98
C LEU A 67 -16.36 14.40 10.04
N ARG A 68 -15.66 15.48 9.70
CA ARG A 68 -14.39 15.41 8.94
C ARG A 68 -13.16 15.33 9.84
N PHE A 69 -13.34 15.39 11.15
CA PHE A 69 -12.25 15.32 12.09
C PHE A 69 -11.57 13.94 12.03
N VAL A 70 -10.24 13.92 11.86
CA VAL A 70 -9.41 12.71 11.93
C VAL A 70 -8.34 12.94 13.01
N PRO A 71 -8.20 12.03 13.98
CA PRO A 71 -7.18 12.13 15.02
C PRO A 71 -5.77 12.25 14.44
N GLU A 72 -4.95 13.09 15.05
CA GLU A 72 -3.54 13.18 14.69
C GLU A 72 -2.81 11.91 15.12
N THR A 73 -2.14 11.27 14.17
CA THR A 73 -1.43 10.00 14.36
C THR A 73 -0.06 10.07 13.71
N SER A 74 0.87 9.29 14.24
CA SER A 74 2.22 9.10 13.70
C SER A 74 2.53 7.61 13.51
N VAL A 75 3.41 7.32 12.57
CA VAL A 75 3.89 5.98 12.26
C VAL A 75 5.40 5.97 12.46
N SER A 76 5.95 4.92 13.07
CA SER A 76 7.37 4.87 13.46
C SER A 76 8.36 4.95 12.30
N THR A 77 7.99 4.43 11.12
CA THR A 77 8.81 4.45 9.91
C THR A 77 7.95 4.50 8.64
N ASN A 78 8.54 5.03 7.57
CA ASN A 78 7.96 5.00 6.22
C ASN A 78 8.60 3.92 5.33
N ASN A 79 9.65 3.25 5.80
CA ASN A 79 10.36 2.21 5.06
C ASN A 79 10.65 1.02 5.99
N ILE A 80 10.42 -0.19 5.49
CA ILE A 80 10.69 -1.46 6.15
C ILE A 80 11.50 -2.31 5.19
N VAL A 81 12.62 -2.85 5.66
CA VAL A 81 13.40 -3.84 4.93
C VAL A 81 13.33 -5.15 5.69
N LEU A 82 12.86 -6.20 5.03
CA LEU A 82 12.74 -7.56 5.57
C LEU A 82 13.77 -8.46 4.88
N GLN A 83 14.48 -9.27 5.66
CA GLN A 83 15.17 -10.45 5.14
C GLN A 83 14.25 -11.68 5.33
N SER A 84 14.70 -12.84 4.86
CA SER A 84 13.93 -14.08 5.02
C SER A 84 13.66 -14.37 6.49
N GLN A 85 12.40 -14.65 6.82
CA GLN A 85 11.89 -14.92 8.19
C GLN A 85 11.98 -13.75 9.17
N ASP A 86 12.35 -12.56 8.72
CA ASP A 86 12.38 -11.39 9.60
C ASP A 86 10.97 -10.93 9.98
N THR A 87 10.86 -10.39 11.20
CA THR A 87 9.68 -9.65 11.67
C THR A 87 10.11 -8.27 12.12
N VAL A 88 9.50 -7.23 11.55
CA VAL A 88 9.69 -5.84 11.96
C VAL A 88 8.44 -5.33 12.67
N ILE A 89 8.63 -4.50 13.70
CA ILE A 89 7.54 -3.85 14.41
C ILE A 89 7.32 -2.44 13.85
N LEU A 90 6.13 -2.20 13.34
CA LEU A 90 5.62 -0.89 12.93
C LEU A 90 4.71 -0.36 14.05
N THR A 91 5.11 0.72 14.71
CA THR A 91 4.32 1.32 15.79
C THR A 91 3.48 2.46 15.22
N ILE A 92 2.18 2.41 15.48
CA ILE A 92 1.23 3.50 15.17
C ILE A 92 0.84 4.16 16.48
N THR A 93 1.05 5.47 16.58
CA THR A 93 0.74 6.25 17.79
C THR A 93 -0.40 7.21 17.52
N ASN A 94 -1.37 7.23 18.42
CA ASN A 94 -2.43 8.22 18.45
C ASN A 94 -2.01 9.39 19.33
N ASN A 95 -1.79 10.55 18.72
CA ASN A 95 -1.38 11.77 19.41
C ASN A 95 -2.59 12.60 19.88
N SER A 96 -3.81 12.14 19.60
CA SER A 96 -5.01 12.81 20.08
C SER A 96 -5.25 12.52 21.56
N PRO A 97 -5.48 13.57 22.39
CA PRO A 97 -5.75 13.40 23.82
C PRO A 97 -7.19 12.97 24.12
N THR A 98 -8.11 13.14 23.17
CA THR A 98 -9.55 12.96 23.42
C THR A 98 -10.19 11.90 22.54
N SER A 99 -9.65 11.67 21.35
CA SER A 99 -10.32 10.88 20.32
C SER A 99 -9.60 9.57 20.05
N GLN A 100 -10.36 8.49 19.95
CA GLN A 100 -9.86 7.21 19.47
C GLN A 100 -9.54 7.27 17.98
N ALA A 101 -8.46 6.61 17.58
CA ALA A 101 -8.11 6.41 16.19
C ALA A 101 -8.41 4.96 15.79
N ILE A 102 -9.05 4.79 14.65
CA ILE A 102 -9.28 3.47 14.03
C ILE A 102 -8.29 3.37 12.86
N PHE A 103 -7.52 2.29 12.81
CA PHE A 103 -6.59 2.03 11.73
C PHE A 103 -6.96 0.77 10.95
N ASN A 104 -6.60 0.77 9.67
CA ASN A 104 -6.63 -0.40 8.79
C ASN A 104 -5.45 -0.32 7.82
N ILE A 105 -4.77 -1.43 7.57
CA ILE A 105 -3.58 -1.53 6.73
C ILE A 105 -3.95 -2.32 5.49
N LEU A 106 -3.77 -1.69 4.33
CA LEU A 106 -4.06 -2.29 3.03
C LEU A 106 -2.83 -2.25 2.13
N CYS A 107 -2.78 -3.08 1.09
CA CYS A 107 -1.75 -2.99 0.07
C CYS A 107 -2.17 -1.99 -1.01
N GLY A 108 -1.41 -0.90 -1.18
CA GLY A 108 -1.62 0.09 -2.24
C GLY A 108 -1.08 -0.38 -3.60
N GLY A 109 -0.09 -1.26 -3.61
CA GLY A 109 0.53 -1.82 -4.80
C GLY A 109 1.72 -2.71 -4.46
N GLN A 110 2.13 -3.54 -5.42
CA GLN A 110 3.32 -4.39 -5.29
C GLN A 110 4.13 -4.38 -6.59
N ALA A 111 5.44 -4.57 -6.47
CA ALA A 111 6.36 -4.68 -7.59
C ALA A 111 7.42 -5.75 -7.29
N VAL A 112 7.92 -6.39 -8.34
CA VAL A 112 9.14 -7.19 -8.27
C VAL A 112 10.28 -6.28 -8.71
N VAL A 113 11.31 -6.13 -7.88
CA VAL A 113 12.44 -5.25 -8.19
C VAL A 113 13.20 -5.87 -9.37
N LYS A 114 13.37 -5.08 -10.43
CA LYS A 114 14.23 -5.45 -11.56
C LYS A 114 15.66 -5.02 -11.26
N ASP A 115 16.63 -5.81 -11.66
CA ASP A 115 18.07 -5.55 -11.43
C ASP A 115 18.60 -4.34 -12.25
N ASP A 116 17.84 -3.90 -13.25
CA ASP A 116 18.26 -2.90 -14.25
C ASP A 116 18.19 -1.43 -13.77
N GLY A 117 17.84 -1.18 -12.51
CA GLY A 117 17.77 0.18 -11.95
C GLY A 117 16.62 1.04 -12.49
N GLU A 118 15.66 0.44 -13.20
CA GLU A 118 14.42 1.09 -13.60
C GLU A 118 13.47 1.28 -12.41
N ASP A 119 12.65 2.34 -12.44
CA ASP A 119 11.63 2.59 -11.41
C ASP A 119 10.67 1.40 -11.29
N ALA A 120 10.36 1.01 -10.05
CA ALA A 120 9.49 -0.12 -9.77
C ALA A 120 8.06 0.16 -10.28
N ASP A 121 7.60 -0.64 -11.24
CA ASP A 121 6.23 -0.56 -11.77
C ASP A 121 5.28 -1.26 -10.79
N TYR A 122 4.59 -0.45 -9.97
CA TYR A 122 3.66 -0.96 -8.96
C TYR A 122 2.35 -1.38 -9.60
N ASN A 123 2.10 -2.68 -9.61
CA ASN A 123 0.81 -3.22 -10.02
C ASN A 123 -0.22 -2.93 -8.91
N PRO A 124 -1.30 -2.19 -9.20
CA PRO A 124 -2.33 -1.93 -8.22
C PRO A 124 -3.01 -3.26 -7.87
N ARG A 125 -3.04 -3.62 -6.59
CA ARG A 125 -3.86 -4.74 -6.15
C ARG A 125 -5.28 -4.25 -5.98
N GLY A 126 -6.14 -4.59 -6.95
CA GLY A 126 -7.58 -4.30 -6.89
C GLY A 126 -8.33 -5.14 -5.85
N SER A 127 -7.68 -6.10 -5.19
CA SER A 127 -8.21 -6.86 -4.08
C SER A 127 -7.65 -6.33 -2.76
N PHE A 128 -8.51 -6.19 -1.75
CA PHE A 128 -8.21 -5.69 -0.40
C PHE A 128 -7.21 -6.57 0.41
N GLY A 129 -6.46 -7.45 -0.24
CA GLY A 129 -5.55 -8.40 0.40
C GLY A 129 -4.10 -7.99 0.32
N LEU A 130 -3.33 -8.38 1.35
CA LEU A 130 -1.88 -8.26 1.39
C LEU A 130 -1.22 -9.24 0.40
N PRO A 131 -0.01 -8.93 -0.12
CA PRO A 131 0.78 -9.89 -0.90
C PRO A 131 0.97 -11.21 -0.15
N ARG A 132 1.04 -12.34 -0.86
CA ARG A 132 1.15 -13.65 -0.20
C ARG A 132 2.39 -13.73 0.71
N TRP A 133 3.52 -13.22 0.23
CA TRP A 133 4.80 -13.21 0.95
C TRP A 133 4.84 -12.30 2.19
N LEU A 134 3.79 -11.51 2.46
CA LEU A 134 3.79 -10.49 3.50
C LEU A 134 2.62 -10.68 4.46
N GLU A 135 2.94 -11.02 5.70
CA GLU A 135 1.99 -11.05 6.81
C GLU A 135 2.03 -9.72 7.57
N VAL A 136 0.85 -9.17 7.89
CA VAL A 136 0.71 -7.99 8.76
C VAL A 136 -0.32 -8.28 9.84
N SER A 137 0.09 -8.15 11.11
CA SER A 137 -0.75 -8.51 12.25
C SER A 137 -0.53 -7.57 13.46
N PRO A 138 -1.58 -6.90 13.97
CA PRO A 138 -2.93 -6.81 13.41
C PRO A 138 -2.97 -5.89 12.17
N ALA A 139 -3.78 -6.25 11.16
CA ALA A 139 -4.00 -5.40 9.99
C ALA A 139 -5.00 -4.25 10.26
N ALA A 140 -5.84 -4.36 11.27
CA ALA A 140 -6.80 -3.33 11.65
C ALA A 140 -7.06 -3.33 13.16
N GLY A 141 -7.44 -2.19 13.71
CA GLY A 141 -7.73 -2.07 15.14
C GLY A 141 -8.09 -0.66 15.58
N ILE A 142 -8.21 -0.51 16.90
CA ILE A 142 -8.55 0.74 17.56
C ILE A 142 -7.39 1.12 18.49
N ILE A 143 -6.98 2.38 18.44
CA ILE A 143 -5.96 2.98 19.29
C ILE A 143 -6.65 4.00 20.18
N ASN A 144 -6.53 3.81 21.50
CA ASN A 144 -7.06 4.75 22.47
C ASN A 144 -6.38 6.12 22.37
N PRO A 145 -6.98 7.18 22.93
CA PRO A 145 -6.32 8.48 23.03
C PRO A 145 -4.96 8.33 23.71
N GLU A 146 -3.93 9.00 23.17
CA GLU A 146 -2.53 8.92 23.63
C GLU A 146 -1.93 7.50 23.65
N GLY A 147 -2.61 6.54 23.02
CA GLY A 147 -2.18 5.15 22.94
C GLY A 147 -1.28 4.89 21.73
N SER A 148 -0.67 3.71 21.74
CA SER A 148 0.04 3.17 20.58
C SER A 148 -0.30 1.69 20.39
N VAL A 149 -0.08 1.21 19.18
CA VAL A 149 -0.21 -0.21 18.81
C VAL A 149 0.99 -0.64 18.00
N ASP A 150 1.49 -1.81 18.32
CA ASP A 150 2.57 -2.45 17.59
C ASP A 150 1.99 -3.42 16.57
N VAL A 151 2.32 -3.19 15.30
CA VAL A 151 1.94 -4.01 14.17
C VAL A 151 3.17 -4.80 13.72
N LYS A 152 3.04 -6.13 13.73
CA LYS A 152 4.07 -7.02 13.20
C LYS A 152 3.96 -7.07 11.68
N VAL A 153 5.09 -6.90 11.01
CA VAL A 153 5.24 -7.03 9.56
C VAL A 153 6.27 -8.13 9.33
N HIS A 154 5.83 -9.26 8.78
CA HIS A 154 6.62 -10.47 8.67
C HIS A 154 6.68 -10.98 7.22
N HIS A 155 7.83 -11.48 6.80
CA HIS A 155 7.97 -12.20 5.54
C HIS A 155 7.58 -13.67 5.73
N GLU A 156 6.53 -14.10 5.04
CA GLU A 156 6.07 -15.50 5.06
C GLU A 156 6.80 -16.30 3.96
N ASP A 157 7.63 -17.27 4.37
CA ASP A 157 8.31 -18.19 3.47
C ASP A 157 7.36 -19.35 3.08
N PHE A 158 6.78 -19.33 1.87
CA PHE A 158 5.98 -20.45 1.36
C PHE A 158 6.81 -21.61 0.81
N ASN A 159 8.01 -21.85 1.34
CA ASN A 159 8.79 -23.04 1.02
C ASN A 159 8.34 -24.23 1.89
N SER A 160 7.05 -24.56 1.83
CA SER A 160 6.56 -25.85 2.27
C SER A 160 6.92 -26.89 1.21
N MET A 161 8.13 -27.44 1.32
CA MET A 161 8.41 -28.87 1.21
C MET A 161 7.48 -29.68 0.27
N GLU A 162 7.44 -29.39 -1.04
CA GLU A 162 6.71 -30.24 -2.01
C GLU A 162 7.28 -30.22 -3.45
N GLU A 163 8.45 -29.62 -3.71
CA GLU A 163 9.05 -29.58 -5.06
C GLU A 163 10.38 -30.35 -5.21
N TYR A 164 10.61 -31.36 -4.35
CA TYR A 164 11.64 -32.37 -4.62
C TYR A 164 11.04 -33.52 -5.42
N VAL A 165 10.93 -33.35 -6.74
CA VAL A 165 10.78 -34.49 -7.66
C VAL A 165 12.15 -34.72 -8.32
N ASP A 166 12.74 -35.87 -8.02
CA ASP A 166 13.95 -36.42 -8.65
C ASP A 166 15.30 -35.70 -8.38
N GLY A 167 15.49 -35.12 -7.19
CA GLY A 167 16.82 -34.70 -6.70
C GLY A 167 17.47 -33.53 -7.44
N ILE A 168 16.77 -32.90 -8.38
CA ILE A 168 17.21 -31.69 -9.10
C ILE A 168 16.44 -30.50 -8.52
N PRO A 169 17.10 -29.48 -7.96
CA PRO A 169 16.41 -28.26 -7.56
C PRO A 169 15.81 -27.60 -8.81
N GLN A 170 14.48 -27.48 -8.90
CA GLN A 170 13.78 -26.67 -9.91
C GLN A 170 13.94 -25.18 -9.59
N ASN A 171 15.17 -24.68 -9.46
CA ASN A 171 15.46 -23.38 -8.87
C ASN A 171 15.85 -22.29 -9.87
N TRP A 172 15.33 -22.27 -11.10
CA TRP A 172 15.62 -21.16 -12.04
C TRP A 172 14.41 -20.32 -12.46
N TRP A 173 13.20 -20.68 -12.04
CA TRP A 173 11.96 -20.00 -12.44
C TRP A 173 11.05 -19.69 -11.24
N CYS A 174 11.56 -19.78 -10.01
CA CYS A 174 10.79 -19.43 -8.83
C CYS A 174 10.87 -17.92 -8.63
N GLU A 175 9.73 -17.24 -8.70
CA GLU A 175 9.53 -15.80 -8.40
C GLU A 175 9.98 -15.41 -6.97
N ASP A 176 10.41 -16.40 -6.18
CA ASP A 176 10.70 -16.33 -4.76
C ASP A 176 12.14 -15.93 -4.40
N THR A 177 13.08 -15.96 -5.36
CA THR A 177 14.49 -15.55 -5.14
C THR A 177 14.78 -14.10 -5.51
N ARG A 178 13.74 -13.29 -5.79
CA ARG A 178 13.88 -11.89 -6.20
C ARG A 178 13.52 -10.95 -5.07
N ASP A 179 14.12 -9.77 -5.10
CA ASP A 179 13.72 -8.67 -4.22
C ASP A 179 12.28 -8.24 -4.57
N LYS A 180 11.44 -8.15 -3.55
CA LYS A 180 10.01 -7.82 -3.70
C LYS A 180 9.73 -6.52 -2.97
N GLU A 181 8.84 -5.72 -3.52
CA GLU A 181 8.38 -4.48 -2.89
C GLU A 181 6.87 -4.42 -2.80
N ALA A 182 6.38 -3.87 -1.69
CA ALA A 182 4.97 -3.56 -1.49
C ALA A 182 4.82 -2.19 -0.83
N ILE A 183 3.74 -1.49 -1.15
CA ILE A 183 3.34 -0.26 -0.47
C ILE A 183 2.19 -0.61 0.47
N LEU A 184 2.43 -0.47 1.77
CA LEU A 184 1.40 -0.56 2.80
C LEU A 184 0.78 0.82 3.02
N MET A 185 -0.55 0.89 2.92
CA MET A 185 -1.35 2.07 3.20
C MET A 185 -1.96 1.93 4.58
N VAL A 186 -1.41 2.64 5.56
CA VAL A 186 -1.96 2.75 6.91
C VAL A 186 -3.04 3.82 6.91
N ASN A 187 -4.29 3.36 6.89
CA ASN A 187 -5.47 4.20 6.80
C ASN A 187 -6.03 4.51 8.19
N ILE A 188 -6.04 5.78 8.58
CA ILE A 188 -6.48 6.28 9.89
C ILE A 188 -7.80 7.03 9.77
N ARG A 189 -8.74 6.71 10.64
CA ARG A 189 -10.06 7.34 10.72
C ARG A 189 -10.44 7.59 12.18
N GLY A 190 -11.16 8.68 12.47
CA GLY A 190 -11.82 8.87 13.78
C GLY A 190 -13.13 8.06 13.88
N SER A 191 -13.61 7.76 15.09
CA SER A 191 -14.77 6.87 15.30
C SER A 191 -16.02 7.20 14.47
N CYS A 192 -16.32 8.48 14.27
CA CYS A 192 -17.45 8.96 13.46
C CYS A 192 -17.01 9.64 12.16
N SER A 193 -15.73 9.57 11.81
CA SER A 193 -15.19 10.37 10.72
C SER A 193 -15.61 9.83 9.35
N THR A 194 -16.00 10.75 8.48
CA THR A 194 -16.30 10.51 7.06
C THR A 194 -15.03 10.56 6.19
N THR A 195 -13.95 11.11 6.74
CA THR A 195 -12.66 11.27 6.08
C THR A 195 -11.65 10.30 6.66
N LEU A 196 -10.53 10.17 5.96
CA LEU A 196 -9.49 9.20 6.23
C LEU A 196 -8.15 9.89 5.93
N ARG A 197 -7.16 9.69 6.80
CA ARG A 197 -5.76 10.04 6.54
C ARG A 197 -4.95 8.78 6.26
N SER A 198 -4.21 8.75 5.17
CA SER A 198 -3.40 7.60 4.78
C SER A 198 -1.91 7.89 4.93
N HIS A 199 -1.17 6.97 5.54
CA HIS A 199 0.29 6.97 5.58
C HIS A 199 0.81 5.84 4.68
N SER A 200 1.80 6.14 3.85
CA SER A 200 2.40 5.17 2.93
C SER A 200 3.70 4.64 3.54
N VAL A 201 3.80 3.32 3.70
CA VAL A 201 4.99 2.62 4.19
C VAL A 201 5.48 1.68 3.10
N LYS A 202 6.70 1.87 2.62
CA LYS A 202 7.35 1.00 1.64
C LYS A 202 7.97 -0.20 2.35
N VAL A 203 7.62 -1.41 1.91
CA VAL A 203 8.17 -2.67 2.43
C VAL A 203 8.96 -3.32 1.33
N ARG A 204 10.23 -3.65 1.60
CA ARG A 204 11.12 -4.33 0.67
C ARG A 204 11.62 -5.62 1.29
N HIS A 205 11.39 -6.75 0.63
CA HIS A 205 12.07 -8.01 0.95
C HIS A 205 13.36 -8.09 0.14
N CYS A 206 14.49 -8.31 0.82
CA CYS A 206 15.80 -8.51 0.19
C CYS A 206 16.21 -9.98 0.34
N PHE A 207 16.26 -10.72 -0.77
CA PHE A 207 16.70 -12.12 -0.75
C PHE A 207 18.23 -12.23 -0.59
N SER A 208 18.98 -11.20 -1.01
CA SER A 208 20.45 -11.16 -0.92
C SER A 208 20.95 -10.12 0.09
N ALA A 209 21.81 -10.56 1.03
CA ALA A 209 22.50 -9.71 2.01
C ALA A 209 23.40 -8.61 1.39
N ARG A 210 23.59 -8.58 0.06
CA ARG A 210 24.46 -7.61 -0.61
C ARG A 210 23.89 -6.19 -0.69
N VAL A 211 22.59 -5.98 -0.47
CA VAL A 211 21.94 -4.65 -0.68
C VAL A 211 21.88 -3.80 0.60
N CYS A 212 22.13 -4.35 1.79
CA CYS A 212 22.08 -3.60 3.05
C CYS A 212 23.24 -2.60 3.25
N LEU A 213 24.24 -2.56 2.36
CA LEU A 213 25.40 -1.66 2.48
C LEU A 213 25.20 -0.30 1.80
N LEU A 214 24.19 -0.13 0.93
CA LEU A 214 24.06 1.10 0.14
C LEU A 214 23.22 2.20 0.81
N GLU A 215 22.40 1.88 1.82
CA GLU A 215 21.40 2.82 2.37
C GLU A 215 21.90 3.65 3.59
N ASN A 216 23.11 3.39 4.09
CA ASN A 216 23.66 4.10 5.26
C ASN A 216 24.43 5.39 4.95
N ARG A 217 24.24 6.02 3.78
CA ARG A 217 24.92 7.28 3.46
C ARG A 217 23.99 8.48 3.70
N PRO A 218 24.14 9.24 4.80
CA PRO A 218 23.35 10.44 5.01
C PRO A 218 23.74 11.51 3.99
N THR A 219 22.77 11.89 3.15
CA THR A 219 22.87 13.00 2.20
C THR A 219 22.74 14.32 2.97
N ASN A 220 23.84 14.98 3.26
CA ASN A 220 23.84 16.44 3.49
C ASN A 220 25.09 17.05 2.86
N LEU A 221 24.83 17.97 1.94
CA LEU A 221 25.81 18.74 1.18
C LEU A 221 25.47 20.21 1.44
N THR A 222 26.30 20.93 2.17
CA THR A 222 26.29 22.39 2.10
C THR A 222 27.72 22.92 2.06
N LYS A 223 27.93 23.75 1.05
CA LYS A 223 29.17 24.34 0.55
C LYS A 223 29.60 25.55 1.41
N ASN A 224 30.82 26.03 1.10
CA ASN A 224 31.39 27.38 1.31
C ASN A 224 32.26 27.53 2.58
N LEU A 225 33.48 28.11 2.60
CA LEU A 225 34.18 29.10 1.76
C LEU A 225 35.70 29.12 2.07
N GLY A 226 36.52 29.55 1.08
CA GLY A 226 37.84 30.19 1.24
C GLY A 226 39.02 29.26 1.52
N GLY A 227 40.08 29.14 0.72
CA GLY A 227 40.76 30.12 -0.12
C GLY A 227 42.13 30.45 0.51
N SER A 228 43.24 29.97 -0.07
CA SER A 228 44.50 30.74 -0.23
C SER A 228 45.62 29.86 -0.82
N ARG A 229 46.37 30.48 -1.74
CA ARG A 229 47.55 29.97 -2.46
C ARG A 229 48.79 29.87 -1.56
N ARG A 230 49.76 29.00 -1.93
CA ARG A 230 51.18 29.29 -2.29
C ARG A 230 52.13 28.11 -1.94
N TYR A 231 52.88 27.63 -2.94
CA TYR A 231 54.26 27.10 -2.79
C TYR A 231 55.23 28.29 -2.55
N PRO A 232 56.51 28.18 -2.08
CA PRO A 232 57.51 27.13 -2.42
C PRO A 232 58.66 26.80 -1.39
N THR A 233 59.50 25.79 -1.74
CA THR A 233 60.97 25.52 -1.48
C THR A 233 61.58 25.69 -0.05
N ASP A 234 62.53 24.88 0.48
CA ASP A 234 63.85 24.46 -0.07
C ASP A 234 64.65 23.48 0.86
N ILE A 235 65.59 22.69 0.27
CA ILE A 235 66.96 22.26 0.75
C ILE A 235 67.10 21.31 1.99
N THR A 236 67.78 20.13 2.02
CA THR A 236 69.24 19.87 1.83
C THR A 236 69.67 18.36 1.80
N ARG A 237 70.62 18.03 0.90
CA ARG A 237 71.88 17.20 0.99
C ARG A 237 71.96 15.70 1.44
N ASN A 238 72.61 14.94 0.52
CA ASN A 238 73.70 13.94 0.64
C ASN A 238 73.39 12.53 1.23
N GLY A 239 73.92 11.41 0.73
CA GLY A 239 75.06 11.17 -0.17
C GLY A 239 75.11 9.76 -0.78
N SER A 240 76.13 9.58 -1.63
CA SER A 240 76.37 8.46 -2.55
C SER A 240 77.26 7.38 -1.93
N THR A 241 77.09 6.10 -2.29
CA THR A 241 78.19 5.24 -2.84
C THR A 241 77.68 3.92 -3.42
N ARG A 242 78.17 3.55 -4.61
CA ARG A 242 78.26 2.16 -5.13
C ARG A 242 79.64 1.59 -4.75
N PRO A 243 79.83 0.26 -4.86
CA PRO A 243 80.79 -0.18 -5.86
C PRO A 243 80.34 -1.40 -6.69
N ARG A 244 80.97 -1.52 -7.85
CA ARG A 244 80.95 -2.66 -8.79
C ARG A 244 82.01 -3.69 -8.38
N THR A 245 81.78 -4.95 -8.74
CA THR A 245 82.86 -5.87 -9.12
C THR A 245 82.38 -6.81 -10.21
N GLU A 246 83.28 -7.04 -11.17
CA GLU A 246 83.13 -7.84 -12.39
C GLU A 246 83.48 -9.32 -12.17
N ASP A 247 83.39 -10.05 -13.29
CA ASP A 247 83.96 -11.37 -13.61
C ASP A 247 83.14 -12.63 -13.27
N SER A 248 83.12 -13.68 -14.08
CA SER A 248 83.08 -13.92 -15.53
C SER A 248 83.03 -15.46 -15.68
N VAL A 249 82.79 -15.97 -16.90
CA VAL A 249 83.25 -17.27 -17.42
C VAL A 249 82.30 -18.50 -17.43
N ARG A 250 82.04 -18.91 -18.70
CA ARG A 250 81.84 -20.28 -19.29
C ARG A 250 80.45 -20.91 -19.30
N ARG A 251 79.87 -21.06 -20.51
CA ARG A 251 79.92 -22.22 -21.45
C ARG A 251 79.14 -23.43 -20.89
N GLY A 252 78.18 -24.04 -21.58
CA GLY A 252 77.63 -23.80 -22.91
C GLY A 252 76.61 -24.88 -23.29
N LYS A 253 76.03 -24.68 -24.48
CA LYS A 253 75.36 -25.62 -25.41
C LYS A 253 74.19 -26.48 -24.92
N SER A 254 73.02 -26.16 -25.48
CA SER A 254 72.11 -27.17 -26.05
C SER A 254 72.78 -27.89 -27.23
N ARG A 255 72.36 -29.15 -27.48
CA ARG A 255 72.52 -29.97 -28.70
C ARG A 255 73.57 -29.56 -29.73
#